data_AF-A0A6A8MU57-F1
#
_entry.id   AF-A0A6A8MU57-F1
#
_cell.length_a   1.000
_cell.length_b   1.000
_cell.length_c   1.000
_cell.angle_alpha   90.00
_cell.angle_beta   90.00
_cell.angle_gamma   90.00
#
_symmetry.space_group_name_H-M   'P 1'
#
loop_
_entity.id
_entity.type
_entity.pdbx_description
1 polymer ?
#
loop_
_entity_poly.entity_id
_entity_poly.type
_entity_poly.pdbx_seq_one_letter_code
_entity_poly.pdbx_strand_id
1 'polypeptide(L)'
;MTEPIHLNNHHRETLKKIFSHPTNHNIEWVKAESLLASVGTVHEEHNGHVKITVGERNETLHRPRHKDIDPEMVVLLRKMLTEAGITPDTIEKSGK
;
A
#
# COMPACT_ATOMS: atom_id res chain seq x y z
N MET A 1 -6.54 -20.79 -0.19
CA MET A 1 -6.86 -20.30 -1.55
C MET A 1 -6.41 -18.85 -1.57
N THR A 2 -5.27 -18.55 -2.20
CA THR A 2 -4.82 -17.16 -2.39
C THR A 2 -5.64 -16.56 -3.52
N GLU A 3 -6.52 -15.63 -3.20
CA GLU A 3 -7.27 -14.88 -4.21
C GLU A 3 -6.28 -14.12 -5.10
N PRO A 4 -6.44 -14.14 -6.44
CA PRO A 4 -5.56 -13.39 -7.32
C PRO A 4 -5.74 -11.90 -7.03
N ILE A 5 -4.64 -11.24 -6.66
CA ILE A 5 -4.64 -9.80 -6.39
C ILE A 5 -4.81 -9.07 -7.71
N HIS A 6 -6.01 -8.51 -7.94
CA HIS A 6 -6.31 -7.76 -9.16
C HIS A 6 -5.91 -6.29 -8.98
N LEU A 7 -4.69 -5.94 -9.41
CA LEU A 7 -4.20 -4.55 -9.41
C LEU A 7 -4.42 -3.86 -10.75
N ASN A 8 -5.12 -2.73 -10.72
CA ASN A 8 -5.29 -1.85 -11.87
C ASN A 8 -4.02 -1.01 -12.12
N ASN A 9 -3.91 -0.37 -13.28
CA ASN A 9 -2.72 0.38 -13.69
C ASN A 9 -2.34 1.48 -12.66
N HIS A 10 -3.33 2.17 -12.09
CA HIS A 10 -3.11 3.16 -11.04
C HIS A 10 -2.51 2.58 -9.74
N HIS A 11 -2.92 1.36 -9.38
CA HIS A 11 -2.37 0.66 -8.22
C HIS A 11 -0.91 0.27 -8.46
N ARG A 12 -0.60 -0.25 -9.66
CA ARG A 12 0.76 -0.60 -10.06
C ARG A 12 1.68 0.62 -10.06
N GLU A 13 1.22 1.74 -10.60
CA GLU A 13 1.94 3.02 -10.56
C GLU A 13 2.19 3.49 -9.12
N THR A 14 1.20 3.37 -8.25
CA THR A 14 1.33 3.73 -6.82
C THR A 14 2.33 2.83 -6.12
N LEU A 15 2.27 1.52 -6.36
CA LEU A 15 3.23 0.55 -5.85
C LEU A 15 4.66 0.88 -6.35
N LYS A 16 4.83 1.15 -7.64
CA LYS A 16 6.13 1.59 -8.19
C LYS A 16 6.66 2.85 -7.50
N LYS A 17 5.80 3.82 -7.20
CA LYS A 17 6.19 5.03 -6.45
C LYS A 17 6.59 4.73 -5.01
N ILE A 18 5.86 3.86 -4.31
CA ILE A 18 6.21 3.42 -2.94
C ILE A 18 7.58 2.75 -2.91
N PHE A 19 7.92 1.97 -3.94
CA PHE A 19 9.20 1.27 -4.06
C PHE A 19 10.31 2.09 -4.76
N SER A 20 10.00 3.30 -5.25
CA SER A 20 10.96 4.16 -5.96
C SER A 20 12.04 4.71 -5.02
N HIS A 21 13.24 4.95 -5.56
CA HIS A 21 14.34 5.58 -4.83
C HIS A 21 14.89 6.78 -5.64
N PRO A 22 14.88 8.00 -5.10
CA PRO A 22 14.46 8.39 -3.74
C PRO A 22 12.95 8.26 -3.49
N THR A 23 12.55 8.25 -2.22
CA THR A 23 11.14 8.16 -1.79
C THR A 23 10.32 9.29 -2.42
N ASN A 24 9.21 8.96 -3.10
CA ASN A 24 8.37 9.95 -3.73
C ASN A 24 7.45 10.62 -2.69
N HIS A 25 7.52 11.95 -2.59
CA HIS A 25 6.71 12.74 -1.67
C HIS A 25 5.31 13.09 -2.23
N ASN A 26 5.01 12.71 -3.47
CA ASN A 26 3.77 13.05 -4.16
C ASN A 26 2.90 11.80 -4.38
N ILE A 27 2.68 11.05 -3.30
CA ILE A 27 1.79 9.89 -3.26
C ILE A 27 0.55 10.28 -2.44
N GLU A 28 -0.58 10.43 -3.12
CA GLU A 28 -1.84 10.77 -2.46
C GLU A 28 -2.30 9.62 -1.54
N TRP A 29 -2.72 9.93 -0.32
CA TRP A 29 -3.23 8.97 0.66
C TRP A 29 -4.32 8.08 0.07
N VAL A 30 -5.28 8.67 -0.63
CA VAL A 30 -6.39 7.93 -1.27
C VAL A 30 -5.92 6.90 -2.30
N LYS A 31 -4.77 7.13 -2.96
CA LYS A 31 -4.18 6.15 -3.89
C LYS A 31 -3.48 5.03 -3.15
N ALA A 32 -2.76 5.35 -2.07
CA ALA A 32 -2.14 4.36 -1.21
C ALA A 32 -3.19 3.47 -0.55
N GLU A 33 -4.23 4.06 0.02
CA GLU A 33 -5.36 3.37 0.64
C GLU A 33 -6.08 2.44 -0.36
N SER A 34 -6.37 2.93 -1.57
CA SER A 34 -6.99 2.12 -2.62
C SER A 34 -6.12 0.93 -3.06
N LEU A 35 -4.79 1.12 -3.12
CA LEU A 35 -3.85 0.02 -3.36
C LEU A 35 -3.91 -0.99 -2.21
N LEU A 36 -3.86 -0.53 -0.96
CA LEU A 36 -3.90 -1.39 0.22
C LEU A 36 -5.19 -2.19 0.32
N ALA A 37 -6.33 -1.57 0.01
CA ALA A 37 -7.63 -2.22 -0.05
C ALA A 37 -7.75 -3.25 -1.20
N SER A 38 -6.88 -3.18 -2.20
CA SER A 38 -6.84 -4.15 -3.30
C SER A 38 -5.96 -5.36 -2.99
N VAL A 39 -4.98 -5.21 -2.09
CA VAL A 39 -4.05 -6.28 -1.70
C VAL A 39 -4.35 -6.90 -0.33
N GLY A 40 -5.27 -6.31 0.41
CA GLY A 40 -5.65 -6.71 1.75
C GLY A 40 -6.88 -5.95 2.23
N THR A 41 -7.04 -5.88 3.55
CA THR A 41 -8.18 -5.27 4.19
C THR A 41 -7.77 -3.94 4.83
N VAL A 42 -8.51 -2.88 4.54
CA VAL A 42 -8.32 -1.56 5.14
C VAL A 42 -9.55 -1.23 5.97
N HIS A 43 -9.35 -0.90 7.24
CA HIS A 43 -10.38 -0.50 8.20
C HIS A 43 -10.03 0.86 8.79
N GLU A 44 -10.79 1.89 8.42
CA GLU A 44 -10.73 3.19 9.07
C GLU A 44 -11.50 3.15 10.40
N GLU A 45 -10.84 3.55 11.49
CA GLU A 45 -11.43 3.71 12.81
C GLU A 45 -11.89 5.15 13.05
N HIS A 46 -12.86 5.33 13.95
CA HIS A 46 -13.47 6.63 14.27
C HIS A 46 -12.49 7.66 14.87
N ASN A 47 -11.32 7.24 15.31
CA ASN A 47 -10.26 8.09 15.88
C ASN A 47 -9.25 8.59 14.83
N GLY A 48 -9.45 8.29 13.54
CA GLY A 48 -8.51 8.65 12.47
C GLY A 48 -7.36 7.66 12.27
N HIS A 49 -7.39 6.54 12.99
CA HIS A 49 -6.48 5.42 12.75
C HIS A 49 -7.03 4.55 11.62
N VAL A 50 -6.12 3.96 10.85
CA VAL A 50 -6.44 3.11 9.72
C VAL A 50 -5.67 1.81 9.92
N LYS A 51 -6.42 0.75 10.24
CA LYS A 51 -5.88 -0.60 10.38
C LYS A 51 -5.81 -1.25 9.01
N ILE A 52 -4.63 -1.67 8.62
CA ILE A 52 -4.37 -2.35 7.36
C ILE A 52 -3.91 -3.76 7.67
N THR A 53 -4.52 -4.74 7.01
CA THR A 53 -4.17 -6.14 7.13
C THR A 53 -3.86 -6.68 5.74
N VAL A 54 -2.62 -7.11 5.51
CA VAL A 54 -2.17 -7.71 4.25
C VAL A 54 -1.57 -9.08 4.56
N GLY A 55 -2.27 -10.14 4.11
CA GLY A 55 -1.91 -11.51 4.48
C GLY A 55 -1.93 -11.71 6.00
N GLU A 56 -0.80 -12.12 6.58
CA GLU A 56 -0.61 -12.30 8.02
C GLU A 56 -0.06 -11.05 8.74
N ARG A 57 0.16 -9.95 8.01
CA ARG A 57 0.69 -8.70 8.56
C ARG A 57 -0.45 -7.73 8.85
N ASN A 58 -0.44 -7.17 10.05
CA ASN A 58 -1.31 -6.06 10.45
C ASN A 58 -0.48 -4.81 10.78
N GLU A 59 -0.91 -3.66 10.31
CA GLU A 59 -0.27 -2.39 10.58
C GLU A 59 -1.33 -1.33 10.84
N THR A 60 -1.08 -0.42 11.78
CA THR A 60 -1.99 0.68 12.07
C THR A 60 -1.31 1.97 11.67
N LEU A 61 -1.91 2.66 10.71
CA LEU A 61 -1.48 3.97 10.24
C LEU A 61 -2.39 5.04 10.82
N HIS A 62 -1.87 6.26 10.89
CA HIS A 62 -2.70 7.43 11.13
C HIS A 62 -2.97 8.11 9.79
N ARG A 63 -4.21 8.49 9.52
CA ARG A 63 -4.51 9.25 8.30
C ARG A 63 -3.67 10.55 8.30
N PRO A 64 -2.94 10.85 7.21
CA PRO A 64 -2.14 12.06 7.15
C PRO A 64 -3.04 13.29 7.19
N ARG A 65 -2.52 14.39 7.76
CA ARG A 65 -3.22 15.68 7.78
C ARG A 65 -3.32 16.32 6.39
N HIS A 66 -2.39 15.96 5.51
CA HIS A 66 -2.31 16.44 4.14
C HIS A 66 -2.82 15.39 3.16
N LYS A 67 -2.94 15.80 1.90
CA LYS A 67 -3.39 14.92 0.82
C LYS A 67 -2.41 13.79 0.54
N ASP A 68 -1.13 14.04 0.75
CA ASP A 68 -0.02 13.15 0.43
C ASP A 68 0.49 12.43 1.70
N ILE A 69 1.03 11.24 1.50
CA ILE A 69 1.64 10.46 2.59
C ILE A 69 3.07 10.94 2.88
N ASP A 70 3.41 10.95 4.16
CA ASP A 70 4.75 11.30 4.63
C ASP A 70 5.77 10.22 4.22
N PRO A 71 7.06 10.59 4.01
CA PRO A 71 8.10 9.65 3.62
C PRO A 71 8.27 8.50 4.63
N GLU A 72 8.05 8.75 5.92
CA GLU A 72 8.06 7.71 6.96
C GLU A 72 6.98 6.65 6.71
N MET A 73 5.77 7.10 6.34
CA MET A 73 4.67 6.21 5.97
C MET A 73 4.99 5.42 4.70
N VAL A 74 5.66 6.04 3.70
CA VAL A 74 6.11 5.32 2.51
C VAL A 74 7.08 4.20 2.87
N VAL A 75 8.04 4.46 3.76
CA VAL A 75 9.01 3.44 4.21
C VAL A 75 8.32 2.31 4.97
N LEU A 76 7.34 2.63 5.84
CA LEU A 76 6.55 1.65 6.56
C LEU A 76 5.74 0.77 5.60
N LEU A 77 4.98 1.39 4.69
CA LEU A 77 4.22 0.69 3.66
C LEU A 77 5.10 -0.19 2.78
N ARG A 78 6.27 0.32 2.36
CA ARG A 78 7.24 -0.47 1.60
C ARG A 78 7.66 -1.72 2.36
N LYS A 79 7.97 -1.58 3.66
CA LYS A 79 8.37 -2.71 4.51
C LYS A 79 7.22 -3.72 4.64
N MET A 80 6.02 -3.26 5.00
CA MET A 80 4.83 -4.10 5.15
C MET A 80 4.54 -4.90 3.88
N LEU A 81 4.50 -4.22 2.73
CA LEU A 81 4.24 -4.84 1.43
C LEU A 81 5.34 -5.82 1.04
N THR A 82 6.61 -5.49 1.29
CA THR A 82 7.74 -6.40 1.06
C THR A 82 7.62 -7.66 1.91
N GLU A 83 7.29 -7.53 3.19
CA GLU A 83 7.10 -8.67 4.11
C GLU A 83 5.91 -9.54 3.74
N ALA A 84 4.84 -8.94 3.19
CA ALA A 84 3.70 -9.66 2.64
C ALA A 84 3.98 -10.29 1.27
N GLY A 85 5.19 -10.13 0.72
CA GLY A 85 5.55 -10.64 -0.61
C GLY A 85 4.88 -9.88 -1.74
N ILE A 86 4.49 -8.63 -1.52
CA ILE A 86 3.84 -7.73 -2.49
C ILE A 86 4.83 -6.65 -2.91
N THR A 87 5.45 -6.87 -4.05
CA THR A 87 6.45 -5.99 -4.64
C THR A 87 6.10 -5.79 -6.12
N PRO A 88 6.54 -4.71 -6.77
CA PRO A 88 6.26 -4.53 -8.20
C PRO A 88 6.70 -5.72 -9.07
N ASP A 89 7.78 -6.43 -8.70
CA ASP A 89 8.25 -7.63 -9.41
C ASP A 89 7.29 -8.84 -9.29
N THR A 90 6.70 -9.07 -8.11
CA THR A 90 5.82 -10.25 -7.91
C THR A 90 4.47 -10.11 -8.60
N ILE A 91 3.92 -8.88 -8.64
CA ILE A 91 2.61 -8.63 -9.25
C ILE A 91 2.66 -8.62 -10.79
N GLU A 92 3.82 -8.33 -11.38
CA GLU A 92 4.00 -8.39 -12.83
C GLU A 92 4.05 -9.85 -13.34
N LYS A 93 4.40 -10.81 -12.46
CA LYS A 93 4.46 -12.24 -12.80
C LYS A 93 3.09 -12.94 -12.77
N SER A 94 2.11 -12.40 -12.06
CA SER A 94 0.77 -13.02 -11.93
C SER A 94 -0.19 -12.69 -13.08
N GLY A 95 0.24 -11.86 -14.05
CA GLY A 95 -0.59 -11.40 -15.17
C GLY A 95 -0.23 -12.01 -16.53
N LYS A 96 0.52 -13.11 -16.58
CA LYS A 96 0.89 -13.80 -17.82
C LYS A 96 0.49 -15.28 -17.79
#